data_AF-A0A923VY00-F1
#
_entry.id   AF-A0A923VY00-F1
#
_cell.length_a   1.000
_cell.length_b   1.000
_cell.length_c   1.000
_cell.angle_alpha   90.00
_cell.angle_beta   90.00
_cell.angle_gamma   90.00
#
_symmetry.space_group_name_H-M   'P 1'
#
loop_
_entity.id
_entity.type
_entity.pdbx_description
1 polymer ?
#
loop_
_entity_poly.entity_id
_entity_poly.type
_entity_poly.pdbx_seq_one_letter_code
_entity_poly.pdbx_strand_id
1 'polypeptide(L)' 'MDYENQLNTLYNFPFFENKYNMVRILPFKIFPYTIHFIIDEHEKKVFIQAITCDYQNPEHTRLKI' A
#
# COMPACT_ATOMS: atom_id res chain seq x y z
N MET A 1 -3.84 1.74 -17.08
CA MET A 1 -4.12 2.62 -15.93
C MET A 1 -3.34 2.06 -14.75
N ASP A 2 -2.64 2.88 -13.97
CA ASP A 2 -1.68 2.44 -12.94
C ASP A 2 -2.23 1.38 -11.97
N TYR A 3 -3.53 1.42 -11.68
CA TYR A 3 -4.26 0.46 -10.87
C TYR A 3 -4.16 -1.00 -11.36
N GLU A 4 -4.29 -1.24 -12.67
CA GLU A 4 -4.22 -2.59 -13.25
C GLU A 4 -2.84 -3.23 -13.03
N ASN A 5 -1.78 -2.41 -13.09
CA ASN A 5 -0.43 -2.88 -12.82
C ASN A 5 -0.26 -3.26 -11.34
N GLN A 6 -0.85 -2.49 -10.41
CA GLN A 6 -0.80 -2.81 -8.98
C GLN A 6 -1.60 -4.06 -8.64
N LEU A 7 -2.77 -4.25 -9.26
CA LEU A 7 -3.52 -5.50 -9.13
C LEU A 7 -2.69 -6.69 -9.63
N ASN A 8 -2.07 -6.58 -10.81
CA ASN A 8 -1.19 -7.63 -11.32
C ASN A 8 -0.03 -7.91 -10.38
N THR A 9 0.53 -6.89 -9.73
CA THR A 9 1.55 -7.05 -8.70
C THR A 9 1.02 -7.80 -7.48
N LEU A 10 -0.18 -7.48 -6.98
CA LEU A 10 -0.79 -8.20 -5.86
C LEU A 10 -1.15 -9.66 -6.21
N TYR A 11 -1.56 -9.93 -7.46
CA TYR A 11 -1.87 -11.28 -7.92
C TYR A 11 -0.62 -12.15 -8.08
N ASN A 12 0.47 -11.58 -8.61
CA ASN A 12 1.66 -12.37 -8.96
C ASN A 12 2.76 -12.33 -7.89
N PHE A 13 2.87 -11.24 -7.14
CA PHE A 13 3.97 -11.00 -6.20
C PHE A 13 3.53 -10.14 -4.98
N PRO A 14 2.68 -10.67 -4.08
CA PRO A 14 2.21 -9.89 -2.93
C PRO A 14 3.22 -9.79 -1.76
N PHE A 15 4.42 -10.36 -1.87
CA PHE A 15 5.36 -10.52 -0.75
C PHE A 15 6.22 -9.27 -0.44
N PHE A 16 5.56 -8.13 -0.22
CA PHE A 16 6.19 -6.87 0.17
C PHE A 16 6.65 -6.84 1.63
N GLU A 17 7.51 -5.90 2.02
CA GLU A 17 7.98 -5.77 3.39
C GLU A 17 6.81 -5.58 4.39
N ASN A 18 6.88 -6.27 5.53
CA ASN A 18 5.92 -6.10 6.63
C ASN A 18 6.23 -4.81 7.38
N LYS A 19 5.32 -3.83 7.34
CA LYS A 19 5.54 -2.54 8.00
C LYS A 19 5.17 -2.58 9.49
N TYR A 20 4.09 -3.28 9.84
CA TYR A 20 3.64 -3.50 11.24
C TYR A 20 2.55 -4.58 11.28
N ASN A 21 2.47 -5.38 12.35
CA ASN A 21 1.41 -6.39 12.58
C ASN A 21 0.93 -7.14 11.32
N MET A 22 1.86 -7.64 10.49
CA MET A 22 1.59 -8.38 9.23
C MET A 22 0.95 -7.56 8.09
N VAL A 23 0.76 -6.26 8.28
CA VAL A 23 0.34 -5.32 7.24
C VAL A 23 1.52 -5.00 6.34
N ARG A 24 1.28 -5.17 5.06
CA ARG A 24 2.19 -4.83 3.96
C ARG A 24 1.67 -3.60 3.24
N ILE A 25 2.59 -2.89 2.61
CA ILE A 25 2.31 -1.63 1.96
C ILE A 25 2.75 -1.65 0.50
N LEU A 26 1.87 -1.20 -0.39
CA LEU A 26 2.14 -1.01 -1.82
C LEU A 26 1.80 0.43 -2.24
N PRO A 27 2.81 1.27 -2.53
CA PRO A 27 2.59 2.64 -2.99
C PRO A 27 2.17 2.68 -4.47
N PHE A 28 1.27 3.60 -4.81
CA PHE A 28 0.93 3.93 -6.20
C PHE A 28 2.00 4.84 -6.83
N LYS A 29 2.21 4.72 -8.15
CA LYS A 29 3.31 5.40 -8.86
C LYS A 29 2.94 6.82 -9.30
N ILE A 30 1.69 7.05 -9.72
CA ILE A 30 1.22 8.36 -10.21
C ILE A 30 0.70 9.28 -9.09
N PHE A 31 0.31 8.74 -7.94
CA PHE A 31 -0.31 9.53 -6.86
C PHE A 31 0.19 9.08 -5.49
N PRO A 32 0.14 9.95 -4.47
CA PRO A 32 0.55 9.63 -3.10
C PRO A 32 -0.53 8.78 -2.41
N TYR A 33 -1.03 7.76 -3.09
CA TYR A 33 -1.90 6.77 -2.49
C TYR A 33 -1.10 5.53 -2.14
N THR A 34 -1.53 4.84 -1.10
CA THR A 34 -0.84 3.69 -0.56
C THR A 34 -1.87 2.62 -0.19
N ILE A 35 -1.68 1.39 -0.68
CA ILE A 35 -2.52 0.25 -0.33
C ILE A 35 -1.93 -0.43 0.90
N HIS A 36 -2.76 -0.57 1.93
CA HIS A 36 -2.47 -1.39 3.10
C HIS A 36 -3.19 -2.71 2.94
N PHE A 37 -2.46 -3.82 2.94
CA PHE A 37 -3.05 -5.14 2.74
C PHE A 37 -2.38 -6.19 3.62
N ILE A 38 -3.10 -7.28 3.85
CA ILE A 38 -2.58 -8.50 4.46
C ILE A 38 -2.71 -9.66 3.48
N ILE A 39 -1.90 -10.70 3.69
CA ILE A 39 -1.94 -11.92 2.89
C ILE A 39 -2.34 -13.06 3.80
N ASP A 40 -3.31 -13.84 3.35
CA ASP A 40 -3.55 -15.18 3.88
C ASP A 40 -2.91 -16.19 2.94
N GLU A 41 -1.81 -16.80 3.38
CA GLU A 41 -1.06 -17.78 2.61
C GLU A 41 -1.76 -19.14 2.53
N HIS A 42 -2.62 -19.46 3.51
CA HIS A 42 -3.38 -20.72 3.51
C HIS A 42 -4.53 -20.65 2.51
N GLU A 43 -5.26 -19.53 2.51
CA GLU A 43 -6.35 -19.31 1.56
C GLU A 43 -5.90 -18.73 0.21
N LYS A 44 -4.62 -18.34 0.08
CA LYS A 44 -4.04 -17.65 -1.08
C LYS A 44 -4.82 -16.40 -1.46
N LYS A 45 -5.19 -15.60 -0.46
CA LYS A 45 -5.97 -14.37 -0.62
C LYS A 45 -5.21 -13.14 -0.17
N VAL A 46 -5.46 -12.03 -0.85
CA VAL A 46 -5.00 -10.70 -0.46
C VAL A 46 -6.20 -9.91 0.04
N PHE A 47 -6.11 -9.39 1.26
CA PHE A 47 -7.15 -8.54 1.85
C PHE A 47 -6.65 -7.11 1.93
N ILE A 48 -7.29 -6.23 1.18
CA ILE A 48 -7.04 -4.78 1.24
C ILE A 48 -7.74 -4.24 2.47
N GLN A 49 -6.97 -3.72 3.41
CA GLN A 49 -7.46 -3.16 4.67
C GLN A 49 -7.80 -1.67 4.52
N ALA A 50 -6.96 -0.93 3.80
CA ALA A 50 -7.15 0.50 3.59
C ALA A 50 -6.41 0.99 2.33
N ILE A 51 -6.90 2.11 1.79
CA ILE A 51 -6.19 2.92 0.80
C ILE A 51 -6.05 4.31 1.40
N THR A 52 -4.83 4.75 1.70
CA THR A 52 -4.56 6.05 2.32
C THR A 52 -3.96 7.01 1.33
N CYS A 53 -4.24 8.31 1.50
CA CYS A 53 -3.56 9.39 0.80
C CYS A 53 -2.46 9.92 1.71
N ASP A 54 -1.22 9.70 1.33
CA ASP A 54 -0.02 10.13 2.04
C ASP A 54 0.44 11.51 1.53
N TYR A 55 -0.42 12.22 0.78
CA TYR A 55 -0.13 13.59 0.34
C TYR A 55 0.02 14.52 1.55
N GLN A 56 1.20 15.11 1.69
CA GLN A 56 1.46 16.16 2.64
C GLN A 56 1.92 17.40 1.89
N ASN A 57 1.23 18.52 2.09
CA ASN A 57 1.63 19.80 1.51
C ASN A 57 2.83 20.35 2.30
N PRO A 58 4.04 20.43 1.71
CA PRO A 58 5.24 20.86 2.42
C PRO A 58 5.16 22.28 3.00
N GLU A 59 4.33 23.17 2.44
CA GLU A 59 4.13 24.53 2.96
C GLU A 59 3.35 24.58 4.29
N HIS A 60 2.53 23.56 4.55
CA HIS A 60 1.71 23.45 5.77
C HIS A 60 2.13 22.32 6.70
N THR A 61 3.05 21.44 6.27
CA THR A 61 3.61 20.39 7.11
C THR A 61 4.52 21.00 8.17
N ARG A 62 3.95 21.31 9.34
CA ARG A 62 4.77 21.63 10.52
C ARG A 62 5.61 20.41 10.87
N LEU A 63 6.92 20.50 10.64
CA LEU A 63 7.89 19.63 11.29
C LEU A 63 7.71 19.86 12.80
N LYS A 64 7.16 18.87 13.53
CA LYS A 64 7.28 18.84 14.98
C LYS A 64 8.76 18.57 15.27
N ILE A 65 9.50 19.65 15.49
CA ILE A 65 10.83 19.63 16.12
C ILE A 65 10.63 19.45 17.62
#